data_AF-A0A2S6GDP7-F1
#
_entry.id   AF-A0A2S6GDP7-F1
#
_cell.length_a   1.000
_cell.length_b   1.000
_cell.length_c   1.000
_cell.angle_alpha   90.00
_cell.angle_beta   90.00
_cell.angle_gamma   90.00
#
_symmetry.space_group_name_H-M   'P 1'
#
loop_
_entity.id
_entity.type
_entity.pdbx_description
1 polymer ?
#
loop_
_entity_poly.entity_id
_entity_poly.type
_entity_poly.pdbx_seq_one_letter_code
_entity_poly.pdbx_strand_id
1 'polypeptide(L)'
;MSAEITIAAPLLIMLLVFVGVVIHRGVDARLRVDDAAHQAARAASLERTPAAAVTAARTTASSALSAAGVVCRSLAVSTATGGMRPGGTVTVTVSCQVDFGDALLLGIPDRQVAATAVEPVDLWRATLTTGTRT
;
A
#
# COMPACT_ATOMS: atom_id res chain seq x y z
N MET A 1 -32.98 -6.71 -38.31
CA MET A 1 -32.25 -5.47 -37.97
C MET A 1 -32.62 -4.86 -36.61
N SER A 2 -33.90 -4.70 -36.22
CA SER A 2 -34.22 -4.09 -34.91
C SER A 2 -34.07 -5.04 -33.72
N ALA A 3 -34.38 -6.34 -33.87
CA ALA A 3 -34.34 -7.32 -32.78
C ALA A 3 -32.90 -7.59 -32.26
N GLU A 4 -31.91 -7.57 -33.16
CA GLU A 4 -30.50 -7.79 -32.82
C GLU A 4 -29.96 -6.68 -31.92
N ILE A 5 -30.32 -5.42 -32.19
CA ILE A 5 -29.87 -4.26 -31.41
C ILE A 5 -30.53 -4.25 -30.02
N THR A 6 -31.80 -4.65 -29.90
CA THR A 6 -32.50 -4.73 -28.59
C THR A 6 -31.83 -5.65 -27.59
N ILE A 7 -31.13 -6.70 -28.05
CA ILE A 7 -30.41 -7.64 -27.17
C ILE A 7 -28.92 -7.26 -27.09
N ALA A 8 -28.31 -6.84 -28.21
CA ALA A 8 -26.90 -6.48 -28.24
C ALA A 8 -26.58 -5.25 -27.37
N ALA A 9 -27.43 -4.21 -27.40
CA ALA A 9 -27.19 -2.98 -26.64
C ALA A 9 -27.09 -3.19 -25.12
N PRO A 10 -28.05 -3.83 -24.42
CA PRO A 10 -27.93 -4.06 -22.98
C PRO A 10 -26.78 -5.01 -22.63
N LEU A 11 -26.49 -6.00 -23.48
CA LEU A 11 -25.36 -6.91 -23.30
C LEU A 11 -24.02 -6.15 -23.36
N LEU A 12 -23.87 -5.25 -24.32
CA LEU A 12 -22.67 -4.42 -24.49
C LEU A 12 -22.50 -3.45 -23.32
N ILE A 13 -23.58 -2.82 -22.85
CA ILE A 13 -23.56 -1.95 -21.66
C ILE A 13 -23.13 -2.76 -20.42
N MET A 14 -23.70 -3.94 -20.20
CA MET A 14 -23.32 -4.80 -19.08
C MET A 14 -21.84 -5.19 -19.14
N LEU A 15 -21.34 -5.54 -20.33
CA LEU A 15 -19.92 -5.83 -20.55
C LEU A 15 -19.04 -4.61 -20.22
N LEU A 16 -19.41 -3.42 -20.68
CA LEU A 16 -18.65 -2.19 -20.39
C LEU A 16 -18.64 -1.84 -18.90
N VAL A 17 -19.77 -1.98 -18.21
CA VAL A 17 -19.85 -1.76 -16.75
C VAL A 17 -18.97 -2.78 -16.02
N PHE A 18 -19.01 -4.05 -16.42
CA PHE A 18 -18.18 -5.09 -15.83
C PHE A 18 -16.69 -4.77 -15.98
N VAL A 19 -16.25 -4.44 -17.20
CA VAL A 19 -14.86 -4.02 -17.47
C VAL A 19 -14.50 -2.78 -16.65
N GLY A 20 -15.39 -1.79 -16.58
CA GLY A 20 -15.19 -0.57 -15.79
C GLY A 20 -14.97 -0.86 -14.30
N VAL A 21 -15.79 -1.73 -13.69
CA VAL A 21 -15.64 -2.14 -12.29
C VAL A 21 -14.34 -2.88 -12.04
N VAL A 22 -13.94 -3.79 -12.94
CA VAL A 22 -12.68 -4.53 -12.82
C VAL A 22 -11.48 -3.59 -12.87
N ILE A 23 -11.47 -2.64 -13.82
CA ILE A 23 -10.40 -1.63 -13.92
C ILE A 23 -10.39 -0.74 -12.68
N HIS A 24 -11.55 -0.25 -12.25
CA HIS A 24 -11.68 0.62 -11.08
C HIS A 24 -11.15 -0.05 -9.81
N ARG A 25 -11.55 -1.29 -9.53
CA ARG A 25 -11.04 -2.05 -8.37
C ARG A 25 -9.53 -2.26 -8.42
N GLY A 26 -8.96 -2.45 -9.61
CA GLY A 26 -7.52 -2.58 -9.79
C GLY A 26 -6.76 -1.30 -9.48
N VAL A 27 -7.28 -0.14 -9.90
CA VAL A 27 -6.68 1.17 -9.62
C VAL A 27 -6.83 1.52 -8.14
N ASP A 28 -7.99 1.30 -7.55
CA ASP A 28 -8.25 1.56 -6.13
C ASP A 28 -7.31 0.80 -5.22
N ALA A 29 -7.01 -0.47 -5.53
CA ALA A 29 -6.07 -1.26 -4.75
C ALA A 29 -4.66 -0.64 -4.76
N ARG A 30 -4.21 -0.08 -5.88
CA ARG A 30 -2.91 0.60 -5.98
C ARG A 30 -2.88 1.87 -5.14
N LEU A 31 -3.91 2.70 -5.24
CA LEU A 31 -4.00 3.94 -4.48
C LEU A 31 -4.01 3.67 -2.96
N ARG A 32 -4.72 2.63 -2.51
CA ARG A 32 -4.76 2.25 -1.10
C ARG A 32 -3.43 1.72 -0.57
N VAL A 33 -2.70 0.94 -1.38
CA VAL A 33 -1.35 0.45 -1.00
C VAL A 33 -0.35 1.59 -0.96
N ASP A 34 -0.48 2.57 -1.86
CA ASP A 34 0.35 3.78 -1.89
C ASP A 34 0.13 4.66 -0.65
N ASP A 35 -1.13 4.94 -0.30
CA ASP A 35 -1.48 5.67 0.93
C ASP A 35 -0.99 4.92 2.18
N ALA A 36 -1.15 3.60 2.24
CA ALA A 36 -0.62 2.78 3.33
C ALA A 36 0.91 2.85 3.44
N ALA A 37 1.64 2.90 2.31
CA ALA A 37 3.09 3.06 2.31
C ALA A 37 3.51 4.44 2.87
N HIS A 38 2.83 5.51 2.47
CA HIS A 38 3.07 6.85 2.98
C HIS A 38 2.81 6.95 4.49
N GLN A 39 1.67 6.42 4.96
CA GLN A 39 1.36 6.40 6.40
C GLN A 39 2.38 5.58 7.19
N ALA A 40 2.81 4.44 6.66
CA ALA A 40 3.82 3.59 7.29
C ALA A 40 5.21 4.27 7.34
N ALA A 41 5.62 4.94 6.26
CA ALA A 41 6.87 5.70 6.24
C ALA A 41 6.86 6.86 7.25
N ARG A 42 5.71 7.54 7.37
CA ARG A 42 5.53 8.62 8.36
C ARG A 42 5.58 8.09 9.78
N ALA A 43 4.94 6.96 10.06
CA ALA A 43 5.03 6.33 11.38
C ALA A 43 6.47 5.90 11.70
N ALA A 44 7.19 5.36 10.72
CA ALA A 44 8.58 4.97 10.85
C ALA A 44 9.52 6.16 11.14
N SER A 45 9.28 7.31 10.50
CA SER A 45 10.15 8.50 10.64
C SER A 45 10.02 9.21 11.99
N LEU A 46 8.92 8.95 12.72
CA LEU A 46 8.68 9.46 14.07
C LEU A 46 9.39 8.62 15.16
N GLU A 47 9.79 7.40 14.83
CA GLU A 47 10.42 6.49 15.78
C GLU A 47 11.92 6.76 15.95
N ARG A 48 12.41 6.48 17.17
CA ARG A 48 13.80 6.80 17.55
C ARG A 48 14.79 5.70 17.23
N THR A 49 14.31 4.48 17.04
CA THR A 49 15.15 3.30 16.82
C THR A 49 14.70 2.55 15.57
N PRO A 50 15.63 1.92 14.84
CA PRO A 50 15.30 1.08 13.69
C PRO A 50 14.25 0.00 14.00
N ALA A 51 14.37 -0.68 15.14
CA ALA A 51 13.46 -1.76 15.53
C ALA A 51 12.03 -1.24 15.81
N ALA A 52 11.91 -0.08 16.48
CA ALA A 52 10.61 0.55 16.69
C ALA A 52 10.02 1.03 15.36
N ALA A 53 10.82 1.61 14.47
CA ALA A 53 10.38 2.06 13.15
C ALA A 53 9.83 0.92 12.28
N VAL A 54 10.50 -0.23 12.26
CA VAL A 54 10.03 -1.44 11.55
C VAL A 54 8.67 -1.88 12.10
N THR A 55 8.55 -1.94 13.42
CA THR A 55 7.30 -2.35 14.10
C THR A 55 6.15 -1.36 13.84
N ALA A 56 6.43 -0.06 13.94
CA ALA A 56 5.48 1.01 13.71
C ALA A 56 4.99 1.04 12.25
N ALA A 57 5.90 0.90 11.29
CA ALA A 57 5.57 0.82 9.87
C ALA A 57 4.66 -0.37 9.57
N ARG A 58 5.01 -1.57 10.08
CA ARG A 58 4.22 -2.79 9.86
C ARG A 58 2.81 -2.66 10.46
N THR A 59 2.73 -2.17 11.68
CA THR A 59 1.44 -1.97 12.37
C THR A 59 0.58 -0.95 11.63
N THR A 60 1.16 0.19 11.25
CA THR A 60 0.46 1.26 10.53
C THR A 60 0.00 0.79 9.15
N ALA A 61 0.86 0.11 8.37
CA ALA A 61 0.48 -0.43 7.07
C ALA A 61 -0.69 -1.42 7.19
N SER A 62 -0.65 -2.34 8.16
CA SER A 62 -1.74 -3.30 8.38
C SER A 62 -3.06 -2.62 8.77
N SER A 63 -2.98 -1.60 9.64
CA SER A 63 -4.15 -0.82 10.07
C SER A 63 -4.74 -0.04 8.90
N ALA A 64 -3.91 0.68 8.14
CA ALA A 64 -4.32 1.47 6.97
C ALA A 64 -5.01 0.59 5.92
N LEU A 65 -4.43 -0.56 5.59
CA LEU A 65 -5.02 -1.49 4.63
C LEU A 65 -6.35 -2.07 5.14
N SER A 66 -6.43 -2.40 6.43
CA SER A 66 -7.68 -2.92 7.03
C SER A 66 -8.79 -1.86 7.05
N ALA A 67 -8.47 -0.61 7.39
CA ALA A 67 -9.41 0.51 7.38
C ALA A 67 -9.88 0.84 5.97
N ALA A 68 -8.98 0.70 4.99
CA ALA A 68 -9.31 0.82 3.57
C ALA A 68 -10.02 -0.42 3.01
N GLY A 69 -10.36 -1.45 3.81
CA GLY A 69 -11.06 -2.64 3.36
C GLY A 69 -10.29 -3.50 2.34
N VAL A 70 -8.95 -3.40 2.32
CA VAL A 70 -8.08 -4.20 1.45
C VAL A 70 -7.66 -5.45 2.22
N VAL A 71 -8.08 -6.62 1.73
CA VAL A 71 -7.65 -7.92 2.29
C VAL A 71 -6.47 -8.44 1.49
N CYS A 72 -5.28 -8.35 2.07
CA CYS A 72 -4.08 -8.96 1.50
C CYS A 72 -4.04 -10.44 1.90
N ARG A 73 -3.92 -11.34 0.91
CA ARG A 73 -3.57 -12.75 1.17
C ARG A 73 -2.18 -12.87 1.79
N SER A 74 -1.25 -12.05 1.31
CA SER A 74 0.10 -11.91 1.85
C SER A 74 0.48 -10.44 1.90
N LEU A 75 0.88 -9.98 3.09
CA LEU A 75 1.37 -8.62 3.34
C LEU A 75 2.84 -8.69 3.73
N ALA A 76 3.69 -8.05 2.94
CA ALA A 76 5.10 -7.85 3.26
C ALA A 76 5.37 -6.35 3.39
N VAL A 77 5.97 -5.95 4.52
CA VAL A 77 6.38 -4.57 4.78
C VAL A 77 7.89 -4.58 5.01
N SER A 78 8.64 -3.90 4.15
CA SER A 78 10.08 -3.75 4.25
C SER A 78 10.40 -2.31 4.59
N THR A 79 11.17 -2.10 5.65
CA THR A 79 11.59 -0.77 6.10
C THR A 79 13.10 -0.66 6.03
N ALA A 80 13.62 0.19 5.15
CA ALA A 80 15.02 0.50 5.07
C ALA A 80 15.38 1.59 6.08
N THR A 81 16.00 1.17 7.18
CA THR A 81 16.42 2.05 8.29
C THR A 81 17.90 2.41 8.24
N GLY A 82 18.63 2.01 7.19
CA GLY A 82 20.07 2.31 7.05
C GLY A 82 20.39 3.82 6.96
N GLY A 83 19.40 4.63 6.59
CA GLY A 83 19.46 6.10 6.58
C GLY A 83 18.87 6.76 7.83
N MET A 84 18.47 5.99 8.85
CA MET A 84 17.80 6.53 10.04
C MET A 84 18.79 7.22 10.97
N ARG A 85 18.89 8.53 10.79
CA ARG A 85 19.67 9.47 11.59
C ARG A 85 18.93 10.82 11.59
N PRO A 86 19.21 11.74 12.53
CA PRO A 86 18.64 13.09 12.46
C PRO A 86 18.88 13.70 11.07
N GLY A 87 17.80 14.09 10.38
CA GLY A 87 17.88 14.65 9.01
C GLY A 87 18.16 13.64 7.91
N GLY A 88 18.18 12.35 8.24
CA GLY A 88 18.20 11.25 7.29
C GLY A 88 16.81 10.92 6.77
N THR A 89 16.68 9.77 6.10
CA THR A 89 15.43 9.31 5.50
C THR A 89 15.17 7.86 5.87
N VAL A 90 13.89 7.52 5.98
CA VAL A 90 13.41 6.14 6.09
C VAL A 90 12.59 5.82 4.84
N THR A 91 12.84 4.66 4.26
CA THR A 91 12.08 4.16 3.10
C THR A 91 11.25 2.97 3.54
N VAL A 92 9.97 2.96 3.21
CA VAL A 92 9.07 1.84 3.50
C VAL A 92 8.45 1.36 2.20
N THR A 93 8.61 0.06 1.93
CA THR A 93 7.98 -0.64 0.82
C THR A 93 6.90 -1.56 1.37
N VAL A 94 5.66 -1.36 0.92
CA VAL A 94 4.52 -2.21 1.25
C VAL A 94 4.18 -3.03 0.01
N SER A 95 4.17 -4.35 0.14
CA SER A 95 3.74 -5.28 -0.91
C SER A 95 2.55 -6.09 -0.40
N CYS A 96 1.46 -6.06 -1.16
CA CYS A 96 0.23 -6.76 -0.86
C CYS A 96 -0.14 -7.66 -2.05
N GLN A 97 -0.34 -8.95 -1.80
CA GLN A 97 -1.03 -9.83 -2.73
C GLN A 97 -2.52 -9.70 -2.50
N VAL A 98 -3.20 -9.00 -3.41
CA VAL A 98 -4.64 -8.77 -3.32
C VAL A 98 -5.37 -10.02 -3.82
N ASP A 99 -6.24 -10.58 -2.98
CA ASP A 99 -7.14 -11.65 -3.41
C ASP A 99 -8.36 -11.01 -4.08
N PHE A 100 -8.49 -11.22 -5.38
CA PHE A 100 -9.62 -10.69 -6.14
C PHE A 100 -10.81 -11.66 -6.17
N GLY A 101 -10.90 -12.68 -5.29
CA GLY A 101 -12.04 -13.54 -4.96
C GLY A 101 -12.86 -14.13 -6.12
N ASP A 102 -13.42 -13.25 -6.93
CA ASP A 102 -14.25 -13.44 -8.12
C ASP A 102 -13.46 -13.45 -9.44
N ALA A 103 -12.19 -13.03 -9.44
CA ALA A 103 -11.36 -12.97 -10.66
C ALA A 103 -10.83 -14.33 -11.12
N LEU A 104 -10.99 -15.37 -10.29
CA LEU A 104 -10.63 -16.75 -10.60
C LEU A 104 -11.51 -17.34 -11.72
N LEU A 105 -12.79 -16.92 -11.81
CA LEU A 105 -13.67 -17.31 -12.92
C LEU A 105 -13.22 -16.76 -14.28
N LEU A 106 -12.39 -15.71 -14.28
CA LEU A 106 -11.90 -15.01 -15.48
C LEU A 106 -10.42 -15.30 -15.77
N GLY A 107 -9.77 -16.17 -14.99
CA GLY A 107 -8.37 -16.53 -15.17
C GLY A 107 -7.37 -15.38 -14.93
N ILE A 108 -7.73 -14.37 -14.14
CA ILE A 108 -6.81 -13.26 -13.85
C ILE A 108 -5.81 -13.70 -12.78
N PRO A 109 -4.50 -13.70 -13.07
CA PRO A 109 -3.48 -14.11 -12.10
C PRO A 109 -3.49 -13.18 -10.89
N ASP A 110 -3.09 -13.72 -9.73
CA ASP A 110 -2.86 -12.95 -8.52
C ASP A 110 -1.98 -11.74 -8.84
N ARG A 111 -2.46 -10.56 -8.46
CA ARG A 111 -1.73 -9.31 -8.71
C ARG A 111 -1.07 -8.90 -7.40
N GLN A 112 0.25 -9.05 -7.37
CA GLN A 112 1.05 -8.37 -6.37
C GLN A 112 1.06 -6.88 -6.67
N VAL A 113 0.64 -6.09 -5.69
CA VAL A 113 0.70 -4.63 -5.72
C VAL A 113 1.74 -4.21 -4.70
N ALA A 114 2.68 -3.36 -5.12
CA ALA A 114 3.69 -2.81 -4.24
C ALA A 114 3.75 -1.29 -4.40
N ALA A 115 3.94 -0.59 -3.28
CA ALA A 115 4.22 0.83 -3.24
C ALA A 115 5.39 1.10 -2.30
N THR A 116 6.12 2.18 -2.57
CA THR A 116 7.27 2.59 -1.77
C THR A 116 7.16 4.07 -1.46
N ALA A 117 7.27 4.42 -0.18
CA ALA A 117 7.29 5.80 0.28
C ALA A 117 8.58 6.10 1.03
N VAL A 118 9.01 7.35 0.97
CA VAL A 118 10.22 7.84 1.64
C VAL A 118 9.84 9.06 2.46
N GLU A 119 10.19 9.05 3.74
CA GLU A 119 9.92 10.16 4.66
C GLU A 119 11.21 10.60 5.36
N PRO A 120 11.42 11.91 5.56
CA PRO A 120 12.55 12.42 6.33
C PRO A 120 12.36 12.13 7.82
N VAL A 121 13.44 11.77 8.50
CA VAL A 121 13.48 11.55 9.96
C VAL A 121 13.52 12.91 10.66
N ASP A 122 12.60 13.12 11.59
CA ASP A 122 12.50 14.38 12.33
C ASP A 122 13.78 14.66 13.14
N LEU A 123 14.41 15.80 12.81
CA LEU A 123 15.64 16.31 13.39
C LEU A 123 15.53 16.58 14.90
N TRP A 124 14.33 16.94 15.40
CA TRP A 124 14.15 17.38 16.78
C TRP A 124 13.88 16.23 17.76
N ARG A 125 13.81 14.98 17.27
CA ARG A 125 13.41 13.83 18.08
C ARG A 125 14.39 12.64 18.06
N ALA A 126 15.46 12.72 17.28
CA ALA A 126 16.56 11.77 17.32
C ALA A 126 17.58 12.20 18.40
N THR A 127 17.62 11.47 19.52
CA THR A 127 18.52 11.78 20.63
C THR A 127 19.97 11.64 20.18
N LEU A 128 20.69 12.77 20.15
CA LEU A 128 22.15 12.80 20.12
C LEU A 128 22.64 12.12 21.40
N THR A 129 23.38 11.03 21.27
CA THR A 129 24.17 10.46 22.37
C THR A 129 25.13 11.55 22.84
N THR A 130 24.82 12.17 23.98
CA THR A 130 25.63 13.23 24.58
C THR A 130 27.02 12.67 24.87
N GLY A 131 28.03 13.26 24.23
CA GLY A 131 29.42 12.92 24.47
C GLY A 131 29.79 13.17 25.93
N THR A 132 30.17 12.10 26.64
CA THR A 132 30.95 12.19 27.87
C THR A 132 32.39 12.53 27.51
N ARG A 133 32.76 13.80 27.72
CA ARG A 133 34.16 14.24 27.78
C ARG A 133 34.41 14.76 29.19
N THR A 134 34.99 13.92 30.03
CA THR A 134 35.86 14.26 31.16
C THR A 134 36.74 13.06 31.45
#